data_AF-A0A6P0WU29-F1
#
_entry.id   AF-A0A6P0WU29-F1
#
_cell.length_a   1.000
_cell.length_b   1.000
_cell.length_c   1.000
_cell.angle_alpha   90.00
_cell.angle_beta   90.00
_cell.angle_gamma   90.00
#
_symmetry.space_group_name_H-M   'P 1'
#
loop_
_entity.id
_entity.type
_entity.pdbx_description
1 polymer ?
#
loop_
_entity_poly.entity_id
_entity_poly.type
_entity_poly.pdbx_seq_one_letter_code
_entity_poly.pdbx_strand_id
1 'polypeptide(L)'
;TTFLYEYAENCGVNVFSPYDGGLYADDYGIWKHLRIPINPKDYPNVYVRPGYRVLYVVGNPYNSVCSLFRRGFHYWALERLTVPPEYSQKFNQDWSLADYLENGEDLFLLSDHVKNWTEKDYGQTYPIMVMKYEKMYQHKDVILDFMEIETRKRKFFEYWQRNSNYQSLPERQIELLKNIYGDLANYIDSLPDYFVR
;
A
#
# COMPACT_ATOMS: atom_id res chain seq x y z
N THR A 1 5.24 -1.52 6.74
CA THR A 1 5.48 -0.41 5.80
C THR A 1 6.22 0.74 6.46
N THR A 2 5.82 1.21 7.65
CA THR A 2 6.56 2.24 8.42
C THR A 2 8.06 1.95 8.57
N PHE A 3 8.42 0.72 8.97
CA PHE A 3 9.83 0.31 9.12
C PHE A 3 10.67 0.39 7.84
N LEU A 4 10.08 0.18 6.66
CA LEU A 4 10.82 0.19 5.40
C LEU A 4 11.09 1.62 4.91
N TYR A 5 10.12 2.51 5.13
CA TYR A 5 10.28 3.95 4.92
C TYR A 5 11.39 4.51 5.81
N GLU A 6 11.30 4.27 7.12
CA GLU A 6 12.29 4.73 8.10
C GLU A 6 13.67 4.10 7.84
N TYR A 7 13.71 2.82 7.45
CA TYR A 7 14.96 2.15 7.09
C TYR A 7 15.62 2.80 5.87
N ALA A 8 14.86 3.05 4.81
CA ALA A 8 15.37 3.70 3.60
C ALA A 8 15.87 5.12 3.92
N GLU A 9 15.12 5.89 4.70
CA GLU A 9 15.53 7.22 5.18
C GLU A 9 16.85 7.16 5.97
N ASN A 10 16.98 6.22 6.91
CA ASN A 10 18.21 6.00 7.67
C ASN A 10 19.40 5.56 6.81
N CYS A 11 19.14 4.94 5.65
CA CYS A 11 20.18 4.61 4.67
C CYS A 11 20.59 5.82 3.81
N GLY A 12 19.96 6.98 3.99
CA GLY A 12 20.18 8.18 3.18
C GLY A 12 19.45 8.14 1.85
N VAL A 13 18.46 7.27 1.68
CA VAL A 13 17.54 7.33 0.55
C VAL A 13 16.60 8.49 0.79
N ASN A 14 16.47 9.38 -0.18
CA ASN A 14 15.44 10.40 -0.15
C ASN A 14 14.08 9.72 -0.36
N VAL A 15 13.38 9.44 0.74
CA VAL A 15 12.04 8.85 0.77
C VAL A 15 10.93 9.91 0.70
N PHE A 16 11.30 11.20 0.63
CA PHE A 16 10.34 12.27 0.46
C PHE A 16 9.73 12.24 -0.95
N SER A 17 8.53 12.81 -1.04
CA SER A 17 7.80 13.00 -2.29
C SER A 17 8.73 13.58 -3.38
N PRO A 18 8.54 13.21 -4.66
CA PRO A 18 9.34 13.77 -5.76
C PRO A 18 9.29 15.31 -5.84
N TYR A 19 8.42 15.95 -5.08
CA TYR A 19 8.21 17.39 -5.03
C TYR A 19 9.16 18.16 -4.09
N ASP A 20 9.53 19.39 -4.47
CA ASP A 20 10.36 20.31 -3.67
C ASP A 20 9.64 21.65 -3.32
N GLY A 21 8.32 21.81 -3.53
CA GLY A 21 7.69 23.06 -3.09
C GLY A 21 6.20 23.27 -3.34
N GLY A 22 5.37 23.06 -2.30
CA GLY A 22 4.02 23.62 -2.06
C GLY A 22 2.88 23.41 -3.07
N LEU A 23 1.90 22.54 -2.75
CA LEU A 23 0.43 22.78 -2.86
C LEU A 23 -0.48 21.56 -2.59
N TYR A 24 0.05 20.34 -2.47
CA TYR A 24 -0.73 19.12 -2.07
C TYR A 24 0.02 18.17 -1.14
N ALA A 25 1.12 18.63 -0.54
CA ALA A 25 1.65 18.01 0.66
C ALA A 25 1.08 18.81 1.83
N ASP A 26 0.19 18.21 2.61
CA ASP A 26 0.07 18.66 3.99
C ASP A 26 1.38 18.34 4.74
N ASP A 27 1.49 18.78 5.98
CA ASP A 27 2.65 18.54 6.85
C ASP A 27 2.99 17.03 7.06
N TYR A 28 2.20 16.11 6.47
CA TYR A 28 2.31 14.65 6.57
C TYR A 28 2.50 13.91 5.23
N GLY A 29 2.53 14.61 4.08
CA GLY A 29 2.94 14.05 2.80
C GLY A 29 2.01 12.98 2.21
N ILE A 30 0.81 13.38 1.78
CA ILE A 30 -0.30 12.64 1.12
C ILE A 30 0.09 11.71 -0.08
N TRP A 31 1.36 11.60 -0.43
CA TRP A 31 1.82 10.84 -1.60
C TRP A 31 2.09 9.34 -1.36
N LYS A 32 2.02 8.86 -0.11
CA LYS A 32 2.31 7.45 0.24
C LYS A 32 1.13 6.50 -0.01
N HIS A 33 -0.05 7.03 -0.32
CA HIS A 33 -1.31 6.28 -0.32
C HIS A 33 -2.19 6.57 -1.55
N LEU A 34 -1.59 7.10 -2.61
CA LEU A 34 -2.34 7.42 -3.83
C LEU A 34 -3.03 6.20 -4.42
N ARG A 35 -4.28 6.39 -4.85
CA ARG A 35 -5.06 5.34 -5.52
C ARG A 35 -4.48 4.88 -6.85
N ILE A 36 -3.81 5.79 -7.56
CA ILE A 36 -3.19 5.56 -8.87
C ILE A 36 -1.73 5.99 -8.84
N PRO A 37 -0.83 5.34 -9.59
CA PRO A 37 0.50 5.86 -9.86
C PRO A 37 0.43 7.29 -10.45
N ILE A 38 1.38 8.14 -10.09
CA ILE A 38 1.49 9.49 -10.62
C ILE A 38 1.89 9.42 -12.09
N ASN A 39 1.08 10.04 -12.94
CA ASN A 39 1.45 10.37 -14.30
C ASN A 39 1.77 11.86 -14.41
N PRO A 40 3.01 12.25 -14.74
CA PRO A 40 3.36 13.66 -14.95
C PRO A 40 2.51 14.37 -16.01
N LYS A 41 1.89 13.64 -16.96
CA LYS A 41 0.98 14.24 -17.95
C LYS A 41 -0.34 14.71 -17.33
N ASP A 42 -0.87 13.94 -16.39
CA ASP A 42 -2.13 14.25 -15.70
C ASP A 42 -1.91 15.30 -14.60
N TYR A 43 -0.67 15.40 -14.12
CA TYR A 43 -0.25 16.37 -13.12
C TYR A 43 0.95 17.19 -13.64
N PRO A 44 0.72 18.16 -14.56
CA PRO A 44 1.80 18.89 -15.23
C PRO A 44 2.68 19.73 -14.30
N ASN A 45 2.19 20.02 -13.08
CA ASN A 45 2.95 20.71 -12.03
C ASN A 45 3.74 19.74 -11.12
N VAL A 46 3.65 18.43 -11.35
CA VAL A 46 4.39 17.42 -10.59
C VAL A 46 5.67 17.08 -11.34
N TYR A 47 6.79 17.58 -10.81
CA TYR A 47 8.11 17.18 -11.24
C TYR A 47 8.50 15.85 -10.60
N VAL A 48 8.70 14.81 -11.41
CA VAL A 48 9.29 13.55 -10.95
C VAL A 48 10.81 13.63 -11.09
N ARG A 49 11.53 13.57 -9.96
CA ARG A 49 13.00 13.65 -9.97
C ARG A 49 13.60 12.48 -10.76
N PRO A 50 14.68 12.72 -11.54
CA PRO A 50 15.46 11.64 -12.11
C PRO A 50 15.90 10.64 -11.05
N GLY A 51 15.78 9.35 -11.34
CA GLY A 51 16.09 8.28 -10.39
C GLY A 51 15.01 8.00 -9.35
N TYR A 52 13.85 8.67 -9.41
CA TYR A 52 12.69 8.31 -8.58
C TYR A 52 12.28 6.86 -8.86
N ARG A 53 11.95 6.12 -7.80
CA ARG A 53 11.50 4.73 -7.86
C ARG A 53 10.41 4.50 -6.84
N VAL A 54 9.49 3.59 -7.13
CA VAL A 54 8.45 3.20 -6.19
C VAL A 54 8.59 1.74 -5.83
N LEU A 55 8.55 1.45 -4.53
CA LEU A 55 8.35 0.12 -3.99
C LEU A 55 6.91 -0.01 -3.49
N TYR A 56 6.09 -0.71 -4.26
CA TYR A 56 4.71 -0.99 -3.95
C TYR A 56 4.59 -2.35 -3.23
N VAL A 57 4.29 -2.31 -1.93
CA VAL A 57 4.16 -3.53 -1.13
C VAL A 57 2.69 -3.94 -1.06
N VAL A 58 2.38 -5.11 -1.61
CA VAL A 58 1.05 -5.73 -1.58
C VAL A 58 1.07 -6.93 -0.64
N GLY A 59 0.00 -7.19 0.09
CA GLY A 59 -0.08 -8.37 0.97
C GLY A 59 -1.50 -8.89 1.04
N ASN A 60 -1.71 -9.98 1.78
CA ASN A 60 -3.03 -10.60 1.89
C ASN A 60 -4.10 -9.56 2.30
N PRO A 61 -5.18 -9.38 1.52
CA PRO A 61 -6.13 -8.29 1.74
C PRO A 61 -6.93 -8.49 3.02
N TYR A 62 -7.25 -9.74 3.40
CA TYR A 62 -7.94 -10.05 4.65
C TYR A 62 -7.12 -9.56 5.85
N ASN A 63 -5.84 -9.92 5.90
CA ASN A 63 -4.95 -9.48 6.98
C ASN A 63 -4.75 -7.96 7.01
N SER A 64 -4.79 -7.31 5.84
CA SER A 64 -4.66 -5.87 5.72
C SER A 64 -5.88 -5.15 6.31
N VAL A 65 -7.10 -5.59 5.98
CA VAL A 65 -8.34 -5.05 6.57
C VAL A 65 -8.38 -5.29 8.08
N CYS A 66 -8.12 -6.51 8.54
CA CYS A 66 -8.04 -6.81 9.97
C CYS A 66 -7.01 -5.91 10.69
N SER A 67 -5.88 -5.64 10.03
CA SER A 67 -4.86 -4.76 10.59
C SER A 67 -5.29 -3.30 10.69
N LEU A 68 -6.16 -2.80 9.81
CA LEU A 68 -6.67 -1.43 9.87
C LEU A 68 -7.58 -1.25 11.08
N PHE A 69 -8.58 -2.12 11.23
CA PHE A 69 -9.52 -2.07 12.35
C PHE A 69 -8.84 -2.33 13.69
N ARG A 70 -7.94 -3.32 13.79
CA ARG A 70 -7.20 -3.61 15.04
C ARG A 70 -6.39 -2.42 15.56
N ARG A 71 -5.92 -1.55 14.65
CA ARG A 71 -5.10 -0.37 15.00
C ARG A 71 -5.93 0.90 15.16
N GLY A 72 -7.24 0.86 14.92
CA GLY A 72 -8.10 2.05 14.88
C GLY A 72 -7.76 3.00 13.72
N PHE A 73 -7.22 2.47 12.62
CA PHE A 73 -6.78 3.25 11.45
C PHE A 73 -7.70 3.11 10.24
N HIS A 74 -8.84 2.45 10.39
CA HIS A 74 -9.82 2.26 9.33
C HIS A 74 -10.36 3.59 8.79
N TYR A 75 -10.76 4.52 9.65
CA TYR A 75 -11.20 5.85 9.22
C TYR A 75 -10.09 6.63 8.47
N TRP A 76 -8.90 6.70 9.07
CA TRP A 76 -7.73 7.35 8.46
C TRP A 76 -7.32 6.74 7.12
N ALA A 77 -7.56 5.44 6.93
CA ALA A 77 -7.26 4.78 5.67
C ALA A 77 -8.13 5.30 4.53
N LEU A 78 -9.38 5.68 4.76
CA LEU A 78 -10.26 6.23 3.72
C LEU A 78 -9.77 7.58 3.23
N GLU A 79 -9.42 8.47 4.17
CA GLU A 79 -8.86 9.78 3.85
C GLU A 79 -7.55 9.62 3.07
N ARG A 80 -6.67 8.73 3.52
CA ARG A 80 -5.33 8.55 2.93
C ARG A 80 -5.36 7.84 1.59
N LEU A 81 -6.24 6.86 1.40
CA LEU A 81 -6.36 6.14 0.12
C LEU A 81 -7.02 6.99 -0.97
N THR A 82 -7.31 8.26 -0.70
CA THR A 82 -7.96 9.19 -1.65
C THR A 82 -9.25 8.58 -2.21
N VAL A 83 -9.99 7.91 -1.33
CA VAL A 83 -11.23 7.24 -1.69
C VAL A 83 -12.25 8.31 -2.10
N PRO A 84 -12.97 8.14 -3.23
CA PRO A 84 -13.96 9.10 -3.68
C PRO A 84 -15.07 9.35 -2.63
N PRO A 85 -15.64 10.57 -2.57
CA PRO A 85 -16.65 10.94 -1.58
C PRO A 85 -17.84 9.98 -1.49
N GLU A 86 -18.27 9.38 -2.59
CA GLU A 86 -19.39 8.45 -2.64
C GLU A 86 -19.15 7.13 -1.87
N TYR A 87 -17.89 6.78 -1.59
CA TYR A 87 -17.52 5.65 -0.75
C TYR A 87 -17.25 6.09 0.70
N SER A 88 -16.54 7.20 0.90
CA SER A 88 -16.23 7.68 2.25
C SER A 88 -17.47 8.13 3.01
N GLN A 89 -18.49 8.69 2.33
CA GLN A 89 -19.78 9.05 2.94
C GLN A 89 -20.61 7.85 3.39
N LYS A 90 -20.39 6.66 2.84
CA LYS A 90 -21.03 5.43 3.30
C LYS A 90 -20.39 4.88 4.58
N PHE A 91 -19.18 5.32 4.91
CA PHE A 91 -18.42 4.76 6.01
C PHE A 91 -18.70 5.49 7.32
N ASN A 92 -18.86 4.72 8.39
CA ASN A 92 -18.93 5.27 9.74
C ASN A 92 -17.61 5.01 10.49
N GLN A 93 -17.00 6.07 11.01
CA GLN A 93 -15.75 6.00 11.77
C GLN A 93 -15.85 5.12 13.03
N ASP A 94 -17.05 4.98 13.59
CA ASP A 94 -17.32 4.20 14.80
C ASP A 94 -17.57 2.71 14.50
N TRP A 95 -17.54 2.30 13.22
CA TRP A 95 -17.73 0.90 12.86
C TRP A 95 -16.64 0.00 13.44
N SER A 96 -17.09 -1.13 13.99
CA SER A 96 -16.24 -2.29 14.21
C SER A 96 -15.93 -2.98 12.88
N LEU A 97 -15.00 -3.94 12.90
CA LEU A 97 -14.77 -4.81 11.75
C LEU A 97 -16.05 -5.55 11.34
N ALA A 98 -16.87 -5.99 12.31
CA ALA A 98 -18.11 -6.70 12.00
C ALA A 98 -19.09 -5.80 11.24
N ASP A 99 -19.30 -4.56 11.69
CA ASP A 99 -20.20 -3.60 11.03
C ASP A 99 -19.76 -3.31 9.60
N TYR A 100 -18.45 -3.14 9.40
CA TYR A 100 -17.87 -2.93 8.08
C TYR A 100 -18.09 -4.13 7.15
N LEU A 101 -17.91 -5.35 7.65
CA LEU A 101 -18.07 -6.57 6.85
C LEU A 101 -19.54 -6.84 6.48
N GLU A 102 -20.48 -6.52 7.37
CA GLU A 102 -21.92 -6.69 7.08
C GLU A 102 -22.42 -5.69 6.02
N ASN A 103 -21.73 -4.57 5.78
CA ASN A 103 -22.02 -3.69 4.64
C ASN A 103 -21.76 -4.37 3.27
N GLY A 104 -20.87 -5.36 3.21
CA GLY A 104 -20.67 -6.18 2.00
C GLY A 104 -19.97 -5.49 0.81
N GLU A 105 -19.47 -4.26 0.95
CA GLU A 105 -18.74 -3.52 -0.09
C GLU A 105 -17.27 -3.24 0.29
N ASP A 106 -16.36 -3.25 -0.70
CA ASP A 106 -14.97 -2.77 -0.55
C ASP A 106 -14.91 -1.23 -0.54
N LEU A 107 -15.33 -0.62 0.59
CA LEU A 107 -15.30 0.85 0.71
C LEU A 107 -13.89 1.45 0.74
N PHE A 108 -12.86 0.64 0.98
CA PHE A 108 -11.47 1.07 0.90
C PHE A 108 -10.94 1.10 -0.54
N LEU A 109 -11.69 0.53 -1.50
CA LEU A 109 -11.26 0.35 -2.88
C LEU A 109 -9.90 -0.36 -2.99
N LEU A 110 -9.61 -1.32 -2.09
CA LEU A 110 -8.34 -2.05 -2.13
C LEU A 110 -8.16 -2.78 -3.45
N SER A 111 -9.25 -3.29 -4.03
CA SER A 111 -9.20 -4.00 -5.31
C SER A 111 -8.79 -3.08 -6.46
N ASP A 112 -9.37 -1.89 -6.54
CA ASP A 112 -9.00 -0.90 -7.57
C ASP A 112 -7.58 -0.38 -7.33
N HIS A 113 -7.24 -0.05 -6.08
CA HIS A 113 -5.92 0.41 -5.69
C HIS A 113 -4.85 -0.61 -6.12
N VAL A 114 -4.98 -1.90 -5.76
CA VAL A 114 -4.00 -2.92 -6.16
C VAL A 114 -3.89 -3.03 -7.68
N LYS A 115 -5.00 -3.09 -8.42
CA LYS A 115 -4.99 -3.19 -9.89
C LYS A 115 -4.36 -1.98 -10.57
N ASN A 116 -4.58 -0.77 -10.05
CA ASN A 116 -3.97 0.46 -10.59
C ASN A 116 -2.45 0.41 -10.51
N TRP A 117 -1.90 -0.10 -9.40
CA TRP A 117 -0.46 -0.15 -9.19
C TRP A 117 0.21 -1.35 -9.88
N THR A 118 -0.52 -2.44 -10.11
CA THR A 118 0.04 -3.70 -10.62
C THR A 118 -0.17 -3.92 -12.11
N GLU A 119 -1.30 -3.50 -12.69
CA GLU A 119 -1.67 -3.81 -14.07
C GLU A 119 -1.71 -2.58 -14.98
N LYS A 120 -2.39 -1.53 -14.51
CA LYS A 120 -2.75 -0.40 -15.38
C LYS A 120 -1.54 0.44 -15.69
N ASP A 121 -1.29 0.71 -16.96
CA ASP A 121 -0.27 1.66 -17.38
C ASP A 121 -0.87 3.06 -17.50
N TYR A 122 -0.34 3.98 -16.70
CA TYR A 122 -0.70 5.39 -16.74
C TYR A 122 0.34 6.21 -17.50
N GLY A 123 1.39 5.61 -18.06
CA GLY A 123 2.46 6.34 -18.74
C GLY A 123 3.47 7.00 -17.79
N GLN A 124 3.54 6.49 -16.55
CA GLN A 124 4.60 6.84 -15.59
C GLN A 124 6.00 6.58 -16.17
N THR A 125 6.95 7.46 -15.86
CA THR A 125 8.33 7.44 -16.40
C THR A 125 9.37 6.88 -15.43
N TYR A 126 8.91 6.32 -14.31
CA TYR A 126 9.74 5.81 -13.24
C TYR A 126 9.39 4.34 -12.96
N PRO A 127 10.37 3.52 -12.55
CA PRO A 127 10.11 2.10 -12.30
C PRO A 127 9.32 1.88 -11.02
N ILE A 128 8.43 0.90 -11.04
CA ILE A 128 7.65 0.46 -9.89
C ILE A 128 7.99 -1.01 -9.62
N MET A 129 8.63 -1.28 -8.48
CA MET A 129 8.77 -2.63 -7.96
C MET A 129 7.53 -2.98 -7.15
N VAL A 130 6.77 -3.97 -7.61
CA VAL A 130 5.71 -4.59 -6.83
C VAL A 130 6.31 -5.75 -6.03
N MET A 131 6.03 -5.81 -4.73
CA MET A 131 6.59 -6.82 -3.83
C MET A 131 5.50 -7.39 -2.91
N LYS A 132 5.38 -8.72 -2.84
CA LYS A 132 4.54 -9.38 -1.83
C LYS A 132 5.15 -9.19 -0.44
N TYR A 133 4.35 -8.67 0.48
CA TYR A 133 4.74 -8.39 1.87
C TYR A 133 5.29 -9.66 2.55
N GLU A 134 4.62 -10.79 2.33
CA GLU A 134 4.95 -12.10 2.90
C GLU A 134 6.31 -12.63 2.42
N LYS A 135 6.81 -12.11 1.28
CA LYS A 135 8.05 -12.51 0.61
C LYS A 135 9.16 -11.45 0.72
N MET A 136 8.80 -10.25 1.15
CA MET A 136 9.69 -9.07 1.24
C MET A 136 11.02 -9.36 1.94
N TYR A 137 11.00 -10.09 3.06
CA TYR A 137 12.23 -10.39 3.81
C TYR A 137 13.14 -11.39 3.09
N GLN A 138 12.56 -12.35 2.36
CA GLN A 138 13.31 -13.32 1.55
C GLN A 138 14.01 -12.63 0.37
N HIS A 139 13.42 -11.56 -0.14
CA HIS A 139 13.92 -10.77 -1.26
C HIS A 139 14.50 -9.42 -0.84
N LYS A 140 14.96 -9.28 0.41
CA LYS A 140 15.46 -8.01 0.94
C LYS A 140 16.60 -7.42 0.11
N ASP A 141 17.53 -8.25 -0.37
CA ASP A 141 18.67 -7.76 -1.16
C ASP A 141 18.23 -7.21 -2.52
N VAL A 142 17.21 -7.81 -3.13
CA VAL A 142 16.58 -7.32 -4.37
C VAL A 142 15.96 -5.94 -4.16
N ILE A 143 15.30 -5.73 -3.02
CA ILE A 143 14.73 -4.43 -2.64
C ILE A 143 15.85 -3.40 -2.47
N LEU A 144 16.92 -3.76 -1.75
CA LEU A 144 18.05 -2.88 -1.49
C LEU A 144 18.78 -2.48 -2.77
N ASP A 145 18.94 -3.42 -3.71
CA ASP A 145 19.51 -3.16 -5.03
C ASP A 145 18.62 -2.24 -5.84
N PHE A 146 17.30 -2.50 -5.88
CA PHE A 146 16.33 -1.64 -6.57
C PHE A 146 16.32 -0.21 -6.01
N MET A 147 16.41 -0.07 -4.70
CA MET A 147 16.46 1.23 -4.02
C MET A 147 17.86 1.89 -4.08
N GLU A 148 18.84 1.26 -4.74
CA GLU A 148 20.24 1.72 -4.80
C GLU A 148 20.87 2.01 -3.44
N ILE A 149 20.51 1.20 -2.43
CA ILE A 149 21.09 1.31 -1.10
C ILE A 149 22.50 0.73 -1.11
N GLU A 150 23.49 1.58 -0.81
CA GLU A 150 24.90 1.20 -0.70
C GLU A 150 25.09 0.00 0.24
N THR A 151 25.90 -0.97 -0.18
CA THR A 151 26.14 -2.24 0.54
C THR A 151 26.52 -2.04 2.01
N ARG A 152 27.34 -1.03 2.32
CA ARG A 152 27.77 -0.70 3.70
C ARG A 152 26.65 -0.22 4.63
N LYS A 153 25.49 0.18 4.08
CA LYS A 153 24.31 0.63 4.83
C LYS A 153 23.21 -0.43 4.91
N ARG A 154 23.46 -1.65 4.39
CA ARG A 154 22.50 -2.75 4.32
C ARG A 154 22.30 -3.48 5.65
N LYS A 155 21.90 -2.79 6.71
CA LYS A 155 21.39 -3.43 7.92
C LYS A 155 19.86 -3.51 7.87
N PHE A 156 19.34 -4.40 7.04
CA PHE A 156 17.89 -4.59 6.89
C PHE A 156 17.24 -4.91 8.24
N PHE A 157 16.04 -4.38 8.49
CA PHE A 157 15.32 -4.61 9.74
C PHE A 157 15.06 -6.12 9.96
N GLU A 158 14.95 -6.52 11.23
CA GLU A 158 14.64 -7.90 11.58
C GLU A 158 13.27 -8.31 11.05
N TYR A 159 13.15 -9.57 10.64
CA TYR A 159 11.86 -10.10 10.22
C TYR A 159 10.88 -10.03 11.39
N TRP A 160 9.76 -9.36 11.18
CA TRP A 160 8.64 -9.34 12.11
C TRP A 160 7.45 -10.05 11.50
N GLN A 161 7.04 -11.14 12.13
CA GLN A 161 5.81 -11.82 11.78
C GLN A 161 4.62 -10.89 12.03
N ARG A 162 3.68 -10.84 11.08
CA ARG A 162 2.46 -10.05 11.22
C ARG A 162 1.62 -10.60 12.38
N ASN A 163 1.21 -9.70 13.28
CA ASN A 163 0.26 -10.03 14.35
C ASN A 163 -1.20 -10.10 13.86
N SER A 164 -1.50 -9.57 12.68
CA SER A 164 -2.85 -9.63 12.12
C SER A 164 -3.03 -10.96 11.39
N ASN A 165 -3.91 -11.81 11.93
CA ASN A 165 -4.29 -13.09 11.34
C ASN A 165 -5.82 -13.16 11.22
N TYR A 166 -6.35 -13.08 10.00
CA TYR A 166 -7.80 -13.15 9.75
C TYR A 166 -8.40 -14.50 10.16
N GLN A 167 -7.60 -15.56 10.25
CA GLN A 167 -8.08 -16.91 10.61
C GLN A 167 -8.52 -17.01 12.08
N SER A 168 -8.20 -16.02 12.92
CA SER A 168 -8.69 -15.97 14.30
C SER A 168 -10.06 -15.28 14.44
N LEU A 169 -10.66 -14.83 13.33
CA LEU A 169 -11.99 -14.20 13.35
C LEU A 169 -13.11 -15.25 13.47
N PRO A 170 -14.32 -14.86 13.93
CA PRO A 170 -15.50 -15.70 13.83
C PRO A 170 -15.77 -16.15 12.38
N GLU A 171 -16.28 -17.36 12.20
CA GLU A 171 -16.54 -17.97 10.88
C GLU A 171 -17.34 -17.05 9.95
N ARG A 172 -18.41 -16.45 10.47
CA ARG A 172 -19.22 -15.46 9.75
C ARG A 172 -18.41 -14.29 9.19
N GLN A 173 -17.46 -13.74 9.97
CA GLN A 173 -16.63 -12.64 9.50
C GLN A 173 -15.61 -13.10 8.45
N ILE A 174 -15.11 -14.33 8.56
CA ILE A 174 -14.24 -14.92 7.53
C ILE A 174 -14.99 -15.08 6.20
N GLU A 175 -16.24 -15.54 6.24
CA GLU A 175 -17.10 -15.65 5.05
C GLU A 175 -17.33 -14.28 4.41
N LEU A 176 -17.70 -13.27 5.20
CA LEU A 176 -17.91 -11.91 4.68
C LEU A 176 -16.63 -11.31 4.09
N LEU A 177 -15.48 -11.49 4.75
CA LEU A 177 -14.17 -11.08 4.21
C LEU A 177 -13.88 -11.75 2.86
N LYS A 178 -14.15 -13.05 2.74
CA LYS A 178 -13.97 -13.78 1.49
C LYS A 178 -14.95 -13.31 0.41
N ASN A 179 -16.17 -12.95 0.77
CA ASN A 179 -17.15 -12.42 -0.18
C ASN A 179 -16.71 -11.06 -0.74
N ILE A 180 -16.16 -10.16 0.09
CA ILE A 180 -15.72 -8.84 -0.34
C ILE A 180 -14.38 -8.90 -1.08
N TYR A 181 -13.41 -9.69 -0.57
CA TYR A 181 -12.02 -9.65 -0.99
C TYR A 181 -11.49 -10.95 -1.60
N GLY A 182 -12.34 -11.95 -1.85
CA GLY A 182 -11.99 -13.24 -2.44
C GLY A 182 -11.22 -13.11 -3.74
N ASP A 183 -11.79 -12.38 -4.69
CA ASP A 183 -11.18 -12.17 -5.99
C ASP A 183 -9.86 -11.41 -5.91
N LEU A 184 -9.77 -10.41 -5.02
CA LEU A 184 -8.53 -9.67 -4.77
C LEU A 184 -7.46 -10.57 -4.15
N ALA A 185 -7.82 -11.45 -3.23
CA ALA A 185 -6.88 -12.39 -2.62
C ALA A 185 -6.32 -13.36 -3.67
N ASN A 186 -7.19 -13.95 -4.49
CA ASN A 186 -6.79 -14.82 -5.60
C ASN A 186 -5.89 -14.10 -6.61
N TYR A 187 -6.23 -12.84 -6.91
CA TYR A 187 -5.42 -12.01 -7.79
C TYR A 187 -4.01 -11.78 -7.22
N ILE A 188 -3.91 -11.35 -5.96
CA ILE A 188 -2.62 -11.13 -5.29
C ILE A 188 -1.82 -12.43 -5.23
N ASP A 189 -2.45 -13.56 -4.93
CA ASP A 189 -1.79 -14.86 -4.88
C ASP A 189 -1.22 -15.28 -6.25
N SER A 190 -1.89 -14.89 -7.35
CA SER A 190 -1.43 -15.16 -8.71
C SER A 190 -0.21 -14.33 -9.17
N LEU A 191 0.06 -13.19 -8.51
CA LEU A 191 1.23 -12.37 -8.81
C LEU A 191 2.53 -13.13 -8.48
N PRO A 192 3.66 -12.85 -9.15
CA PRO A 192 4.95 -13.34 -8.68
C PRO A 192 5.29 -12.71 -7.32
N ASP A 193 6.30 -13.26 -6.62
CA ASP A 193 6.77 -12.71 -5.34
C ASP A 193 7.15 -11.22 -5.47
N TYR A 194 7.76 -10.86 -6.61
CA TYR A 194 7.99 -9.48 -7.01
C TYR A 194 8.13 -9.36 -8.53
N PHE A 195 7.95 -8.13 -9.03
CA PHE A 195 8.26 -7.76 -10.42
C PHE A 195 8.51 -6.24 -10.52
N VAL A 196 9.18 -5.81 -11.59
CA VAL A 196 9.39 -4.40 -11.91
C VAL A 196 8.67 -4.08 -13.21
N ARG A 197 7.99 -2.95 -13.24
CA ARG A 197 7.33 -2.39 -14.43
C ARG A 197 7.75 -0.95 -14.67
#